data_AF-A0A0E3SNM1-F1
#
_entry.id   AF-A0A0E3SNM1-F1
#
_cell.length_a   1.000
_cell.length_b   1.000
_cell.length_c   1.000
_cell.angle_alpha   90.00
_cell.angle_beta   90.00
_cell.angle_gamma   90.00
#
_symmetry.space_group_name_H-M   'P 1'
#
loop_
_entity.id
_entity.type
_entity.pdbx_description
1 polymer ?
#
loop_
_entity_poly.entity_id
_entity_poly.type
_entity_poly.pdbx_seq_one_letter_code
_entity_poly.pdbx_strand_id
1 'polypeptide(L)'
;MDKNTYLRIYESVNDPGNIEDLAIKFNEPAGVIAAILNQKIVSKVKRKMHSLQSKSRNYLYLWNKGVSIVVLAKNNEVPATLMASVIIKELGYSKKYVLKHLDSLEDRRLAREITEAINEDHFFSPEAHKAQSVRGQMGEEIIEKWLLYKELEFSTEEDLRDMGMQKTPDFLLDKPIYVDDVEILWIESKAMFGDEREHAHYLKKQFQYYQRDYGTGMVIYWYGHIDGLTMEGNVIRDHNFYRGSTREINTEIEKLLNLSL
;
A
#
# COMPACT_ATOMS: atom_id res chain seq x y z
N MET A 1 -16.16 -1.67 7.45
CA MET A 1 -16.26 -0.35 8.13
C MET A 1 -17.27 0.50 7.39
N ASP A 2 -18.23 1.08 8.09
CA ASP A 2 -19.24 1.92 7.43
C ASP A 2 -18.60 3.19 6.83
N LYS A 3 -19.20 3.68 5.75
CA LYS A 3 -18.67 4.81 4.99
C LYS A 3 -18.54 6.09 5.83
N ASN A 4 -19.43 6.32 6.81
CA ASN A 4 -19.37 7.53 7.63
C ASN A 4 -18.20 7.47 8.61
N THR A 5 -17.97 6.33 9.25
CA THR A 5 -16.80 6.12 10.11
C THR A 5 -15.51 6.29 9.33
N TYR A 6 -15.41 5.66 8.15
CA TYR A 6 -14.26 5.83 7.26
C TYR A 6 -14.00 7.30 6.94
N LEU A 7 -15.02 8.05 6.50
CA LEU A 7 -14.87 9.47 6.15
C LEU A 7 -14.42 10.32 7.35
N ARG A 8 -14.97 10.07 8.54
CA ARG A 8 -14.56 10.77 9.77
C ARG A 8 -13.10 10.50 10.12
N ILE A 9 -12.63 9.26 9.99
CA ILE A 9 -11.20 8.93 10.18
C ILE A 9 -10.37 9.63 9.10
N TYR A 10 -10.74 9.46 7.83
CA TYR A 10 -10.03 10.02 6.68
C TYR A 10 -9.89 11.54 6.77
N GLU A 11 -10.90 12.27 7.23
CA GLU A 11 -10.84 13.72 7.45
C GLU A 11 -9.96 14.10 8.65
N SER A 12 -10.03 13.32 9.74
CA SER A 12 -9.33 13.60 10.99
C SER A 12 -7.83 13.25 10.93
N VAL A 13 -7.46 12.18 10.23
CA VAL A 13 -6.08 11.69 10.17
C VAL A 13 -5.28 12.51 9.16
N ASN A 14 -4.37 13.33 9.66
CA ASN A 14 -3.57 14.25 8.83
C ASN A 14 -2.06 14.09 9.06
N ASP A 15 -1.66 13.52 10.18
CA ASP A 15 -0.28 13.38 10.63
C ASP A 15 -0.08 12.04 11.36
N PRO A 16 1.10 11.39 11.24
CA PRO A 16 1.42 10.18 11.98
C PRO A 16 1.22 10.31 13.51
N GLY A 17 1.47 11.49 14.08
CA GLY A 17 1.35 11.75 15.51
C GLY A 17 -0.08 11.65 16.06
N ASN A 18 -1.11 11.65 15.21
CA ASN A 18 -2.50 11.47 15.65
C ASN A 18 -3.01 10.04 15.52
N ILE A 19 -2.18 9.09 15.05
CA ILE A 19 -2.62 7.71 14.78
C ILE A 19 -3.17 7.05 16.05
N GLU A 20 -2.43 7.09 17.16
CA GLU A 20 -2.81 6.41 18.40
C GLU A 20 -4.08 7.01 19.03
N ASP A 21 -4.18 8.33 19.08
CA ASP A 21 -5.36 9.01 19.62
C ASP A 21 -6.62 8.69 18.80
N LEU A 22 -6.48 8.63 17.47
CA LEU A 22 -7.58 8.27 16.58
C LEU A 22 -7.91 6.79 16.66
N ALA A 23 -6.93 5.91 16.83
CA ALA A 23 -7.12 4.48 17.04
C ALA A 23 -8.02 4.22 18.27
N ILE A 24 -7.70 4.88 19.40
CA ILE A 24 -8.51 4.83 20.62
C ILE A 24 -9.90 5.43 20.37
N LYS A 25 -9.97 6.62 19.76
CA LYS A 25 -11.23 7.34 19.53
C LYS A 25 -12.22 6.56 18.66
N PHE A 26 -11.74 5.88 17.64
CA PHE A 26 -12.57 5.12 16.69
C PHE A 26 -12.66 3.64 17.05
N ASN A 27 -11.96 3.19 18.10
CA ASN A 27 -11.87 1.79 18.50
C ASN A 27 -11.41 0.88 17.36
N GLU A 28 -10.36 1.32 16.67
CA GLU A 28 -9.74 0.63 15.54
C GLU A 28 -8.25 0.41 15.82
N PRO A 29 -7.63 -0.66 15.29
CA PRO A 29 -6.19 -0.85 15.41
C PRO A 29 -5.38 0.31 14.82
N ALA A 30 -4.24 0.64 15.42
CA ALA A 30 -3.37 1.73 14.95
C ALA A 30 -2.94 1.56 13.48
N GLY A 31 -2.71 0.32 13.03
CA GLY A 31 -2.40 0.02 11.64
C GLY A 31 -3.54 0.34 10.67
N VAL A 32 -4.81 0.23 11.08
CA VAL A 32 -5.97 0.64 10.26
C VAL A 32 -5.95 2.14 10.02
N ILE A 33 -5.76 2.92 11.08
CA ILE A 33 -5.65 4.38 10.99
C ILE A 33 -4.45 4.78 10.13
N ALA A 34 -3.30 4.11 10.32
CA ALA A 34 -2.10 4.33 9.52
C ALA A 34 -2.32 4.01 8.03
N ALA A 35 -3.04 2.91 7.71
CA ALA A 35 -3.35 2.54 6.34
C ALA A 35 -4.24 3.58 5.65
N ILE A 36 -5.25 4.11 6.34
CA ILE A 36 -6.12 5.17 5.83
C ILE A 36 -5.32 6.48 5.61
N LEU A 37 -4.41 6.83 6.52
CA LEU A 37 -3.52 7.98 6.35
C LEU A 37 -2.61 7.81 5.13
N ASN A 38 -1.99 6.64 4.98
CA ASN A 38 -1.14 6.34 3.84
C ASN A 38 -1.91 6.48 2.51
N GLN A 39 -3.12 5.92 2.44
CA GLN A 39 -4.00 6.02 1.27
C GLN A 39 -4.38 7.47 0.94
N LYS A 40 -4.69 8.28 1.95
CA LYS A 40 -4.97 9.72 1.79
C LYS A 40 -3.77 10.47 1.21
N ILE A 41 -2.58 10.19 1.72
CA ILE A 41 -1.33 10.83 1.30
C ILE A 41 -0.96 10.41 -0.13
N VAL A 42 -1.00 9.12 -0.43
CA VAL A 42 -0.81 8.57 -1.79
C VAL A 42 -1.81 9.19 -2.76
N SER A 43 -3.08 9.32 -2.36
CA SER A 43 -4.13 9.95 -3.15
C SER A 43 -3.88 11.44 -3.41
N LYS A 44 -3.37 12.19 -2.43
CA LYS A 44 -2.96 13.61 -2.58
C LYS A 44 -1.79 13.74 -3.55
N VAL A 45 -0.78 12.87 -3.41
CA VAL A 45 0.40 12.82 -4.28
C VAL A 45 0.03 12.50 -5.72
N LYS A 46 -0.75 11.44 -5.98
CA LYS A 46 -1.21 11.04 -7.33
C LYS A 46 -1.90 12.22 -8.05
N ARG A 47 -2.70 13.03 -7.35
CA ARG A 47 -3.39 14.20 -7.93
C ARG A 47 -2.44 15.35 -8.26
N LYS A 48 -1.47 15.64 -7.38
CA LYS A 48 -0.54 16.77 -7.57
C LYS A 48 0.61 16.46 -8.53
N MET A 49 0.96 15.19 -8.72
CA MET A 49 2.09 14.74 -9.53
C MET A 49 2.13 15.38 -10.94
N HIS A 50 1.03 15.34 -11.69
CA HIS A 50 1.00 15.89 -13.05
C HIS A 50 1.26 17.40 -13.09
N SER A 51 0.70 18.14 -12.14
CA SER A 51 0.91 19.59 -12.03
C SER A 51 2.34 19.94 -11.59
N LEU A 52 2.95 19.11 -10.73
CA LEU A 52 4.35 19.27 -10.36
C LEU A 52 5.28 19.01 -11.55
N GLN A 53 5.03 17.92 -12.27
CA GLN A 53 5.85 17.55 -13.44
C GLN A 53 5.77 18.59 -14.55
N SER A 54 4.62 19.23 -14.79
CA SER A 54 4.53 20.30 -15.79
C SER A 54 5.32 21.57 -15.42
N LYS A 55 5.66 21.74 -14.13
CA LYS A 55 6.45 22.86 -13.60
C LYS A 55 7.89 22.45 -13.22
N SER A 56 8.34 21.25 -13.60
CA SER A 56 9.64 20.69 -13.21
C SER A 56 10.81 21.63 -13.49
N ARG A 57 10.85 22.24 -14.69
CA ARG A 57 11.85 23.25 -15.07
C ARG A 57 11.91 24.44 -14.13
N ASN A 58 10.76 24.91 -13.66
CA ASN A 58 10.69 26.04 -12.74
C ASN A 58 11.21 25.64 -11.35
N TYR A 59 10.90 24.43 -10.88
CA TYR A 59 11.45 23.95 -9.61
C TYR A 59 12.96 23.75 -9.68
N LEU A 60 13.48 23.21 -10.79
CA LEU A 60 14.92 23.13 -11.01
C LEU A 60 15.55 24.52 -11.06
N TYR A 61 14.93 25.50 -11.71
CA TYR A 61 15.38 26.88 -11.72
C TYR A 61 15.46 27.49 -10.31
N LEU A 62 14.41 27.35 -9.50
CA LEU A 62 14.39 27.84 -8.12
C LEU A 62 15.42 27.14 -7.24
N TRP A 63 15.59 25.83 -7.43
CA TRP A 63 16.62 25.06 -6.74
C TRP A 63 18.02 25.55 -7.08
N ASN A 64 18.31 25.79 -8.36
CA ASN A 64 19.56 26.40 -8.84
C ASN A 64 19.79 27.81 -8.28
N LYS A 65 18.72 28.54 -7.91
CA LYS A 65 18.78 29.85 -7.22
C LYS A 65 18.97 29.75 -5.71
N GLY A 66 19.07 28.54 -5.15
CA GLY A 66 19.39 28.32 -3.74
C GLY A 66 18.21 27.91 -2.87
N VAL A 67 16.99 27.78 -3.41
CA VAL A 67 15.84 27.27 -2.64
C VAL A 67 16.01 25.76 -2.41
N SER A 68 15.86 25.28 -1.18
CA SER A 68 16.03 23.85 -0.90
C SER A 68 14.83 23.01 -1.36
N ILE A 69 15.06 21.71 -1.63
CA ILE A 69 14.00 20.74 -1.96
C ILE A 69 12.90 20.74 -0.91
N VAL A 70 13.26 20.76 0.38
CA VAL A 70 12.31 20.79 1.51
C VAL A 70 11.43 22.03 1.48
N VAL A 71 12.00 23.21 1.22
CA VAL A 71 11.23 24.46 1.13
C VAL A 71 10.31 24.43 -0.08
N LEU A 72 10.79 23.95 -1.23
CA LEU A 72 9.95 23.77 -2.42
C LEU A 72 8.78 22.81 -2.14
N ALA A 73 9.03 21.71 -1.43
CA ALA A 73 8.01 20.74 -1.07
C ALA A 73 6.94 21.34 -0.14
N LYS A 74 7.36 22.05 0.92
CA LYS A 74 6.48 22.75 1.87
C LYS A 74 5.61 23.79 1.16
N ASN A 75 6.20 24.62 0.30
CA ASN A 75 5.46 25.65 -0.46
C ASN A 75 4.44 25.09 -1.46
N ASN A 76 4.55 23.81 -1.84
CA ASN A 76 3.60 23.15 -2.73
C ASN A 76 2.70 22.14 -2.01
N GLU A 77 2.84 22.04 -0.68
CA GLU A 77 2.22 21.03 0.19
C GLU A 77 2.28 19.62 -0.41
N VAL A 78 3.51 19.17 -0.67
CA VAL A 78 3.82 17.82 -1.14
C VAL A 78 4.93 17.22 -0.30
N PRO A 79 5.05 15.89 -0.24
CA PRO A 79 6.18 15.24 0.43
C PRO A 79 7.51 15.63 -0.19
N ALA A 80 8.56 15.74 0.64
CA ALA A 80 9.87 16.18 0.19
C ALA A 80 10.50 15.23 -0.83
N THR A 81 10.32 13.91 -0.68
CA THR A 81 10.84 12.93 -1.66
C THR A 81 10.14 13.04 -3.03
N LEU A 82 8.89 13.50 -3.06
CA LEU A 82 8.18 13.76 -4.31
C LEU A 82 8.81 14.95 -5.03
N MET A 83 9.05 16.06 -4.33
CA MET A 83 9.73 17.23 -4.92
C MET A 83 11.15 16.85 -5.38
N ALA A 84 11.88 16.08 -4.56
CA ALA A 84 13.18 15.54 -4.94
C ALA A 84 13.10 14.74 -6.25
N SER A 85 12.10 13.86 -6.39
CA SER A 85 11.93 13.05 -7.60
C SER A 85 11.68 13.88 -8.87
N VAL A 86 10.99 15.02 -8.74
CA VAL A 86 10.74 15.95 -9.85
C VAL A 86 12.05 16.61 -10.28
N ILE A 87 12.86 17.07 -9.32
CA ILE A 87 14.16 17.70 -9.58
C ILE A 87 15.16 16.68 -10.17
N ILE A 88 15.27 15.50 -9.57
CA ILE A 88 16.10 14.38 -10.05
C ILE A 88 15.79 14.06 -11.51
N LYS A 89 14.50 13.95 -11.84
CA LYS A 89 14.05 13.64 -13.20
C LYS A 89 14.38 14.78 -14.18
N GLU A 90 14.20 16.03 -13.77
CA GLU A 90 14.53 17.19 -14.62
C GLU A 90 16.04 17.32 -14.86
N LEU A 91 16.86 16.89 -13.90
CA LEU A 91 18.32 16.75 -14.05
C LEU A 91 18.73 15.59 -14.95
N GLY A 92 17.78 14.75 -15.42
CA GLY A 92 18.05 13.61 -16.30
C GLY A 92 18.41 12.32 -15.59
N TYR A 93 18.34 12.27 -14.25
CA TYR A 93 18.62 11.06 -13.49
C TYR A 93 17.34 10.26 -13.19
N SER A 94 17.51 8.96 -12.92
CA SER A 94 16.44 8.13 -12.35
C SER A 94 16.50 8.13 -10.82
N LYS A 95 15.34 8.09 -10.14
CA LYS A 95 15.26 7.97 -8.66
C LYS A 95 16.10 6.80 -8.16
N LYS A 96 15.99 5.63 -8.82
CA LYS A 96 16.73 4.41 -8.44
C LYS A 96 18.24 4.60 -8.54
N TYR A 97 18.72 5.27 -9.59
CA TYR A 97 20.15 5.54 -9.77
C TYR A 97 20.67 6.46 -8.66
N VAL A 98 19.97 7.57 -8.39
CA VAL A 98 20.41 8.57 -7.41
C VAL A 98 20.43 8.00 -5.99
N LEU A 99 19.40 7.25 -5.60
CA LEU A 99 19.36 6.60 -4.28
C LEU A 99 20.47 5.57 -4.09
N LYS A 100 20.86 4.84 -5.15
CA LYS A 100 21.93 3.84 -5.08
C LYS A 100 23.33 4.46 -4.97
N HIS A 101 23.52 5.68 -5.47
CA HIS A 101 24.82 6.34 -5.58
C HIS A 101 24.89 7.62 -4.74
N LEU A 102 24.04 7.75 -3.72
CA LEU A 102 23.85 8.98 -2.96
C LEU A 102 25.17 9.49 -2.36
N ASP A 103 25.96 8.59 -1.78
CA ASP A 103 27.25 8.91 -1.16
C ASP A 103 28.32 9.34 -2.16
N SER A 104 28.22 8.83 -3.39
CA SER A 104 29.17 9.06 -4.49
C SER A 104 28.71 10.11 -5.50
N LEU A 105 27.58 10.79 -5.27
CA LEU A 105 27.13 11.89 -6.13
C LEU A 105 28.13 13.04 -6.09
N GLU A 106 28.51 13.52 -7.28
CA GLU A 106 29.36 14.70 -7.44
C GLU A 106 28.69 15.96 -6.85
N ASP A 107 27.37 16.09 -7.07
CA ASP A 107 26.58 17.17 -6.49
C ASP A 107 26.27 16.89 -5.01
N ARG A 108 27.14 17.42 -4.15
CA ARG A 108 27.03 17.28 -2.69
C ARG A 108 25.79 17.96 -2.12
N ARG A 109 25.28 19.03 -2.76
CA ARG A 109 24.07 19.71 -2.31
C ARG A 109 22.86 18.84 -2.60
N LEU A 110 22.77 18.30 -3.81
CA LEU A 110 21.71 17.38 -4.20
C LEU A 110 21.69 16.16 -3.29
N ALA A 111 22.84 15.55 -3.03
CA ALA A 111 22.95 14.40 -2.12
C ALA A 111 22.40 14.74 -0.72
N ARG A 112 22.86 15.85 -0.12
CA ARG A 112 22.40 16.29 1.21
C ARG A 112 20.90 16.56 1.25
N GLU A 113 20.38 17.33 0.30
CA GLU A 113 18.95 17.69 0.28
C GLU A 113 18.04 16.50 -0.02
N ILE A 114 18.52 15.48 -0.74
CA ILE A 114 17.81 14.21 -0.89
C ILE A 114 17.79 13.44 0.43
N THR A 115 18.90 13.36 1.16
CA THR A 115 18.92 12.74 2.49
C THR A 115 17.97 13.46 3.45
N GLU A 116 17.97 14.79 3.46
CA GLU A 116 17.02 15.59 4.23
C GLU A 116 15.57 15.27 3.82
N ALA A 117 15.29 15.19 2.52
CA ALA A 117 13.96 14.85 2.02
C ALA A 117 13.51 13.43 2.40
N ILE A 118 14.42 12.45 2.43
CA ILE A 118 14.12 11.07 2.87
C ILE A 118 13.80 11.06 4.36
N ASN A 119 14.59 11.75 5.17
CA ASN A 119 14.41 11.80 6.63
C ASN A 119 13.13 12.52 7.06
N GLU A 120 12.66 13.51 6.28
CA GLU A 120 11.37 14.18 6.53
C GLU A 120 10.14 13.38 6.03
N ASP A 121 10.31 12.34 5.20
CA ASP A 121 9.20 11.67 4.52
C ASP A 121 8.90 10.28 5.09
N HIS A 122 7.88 10.22 5.94
CA HIS A 122 7.41 8.98 6.57
C HIS A 122 6.65 8.03 5.63
N PHE A 123 6.33 8.42 4.40
CA PHE A 123 5.40 7.68 3.54
C PHE A 123 6.00 7.19 2.21
N PHE A 124 6.99 7.91 1.68
CA PHE A 124 7.60 7.60 0.37
C PHE A 124 9.12 7.40 0.43
N SER A 125 9.68 7.33 1.64
CA SER A 125 11.06 6.91 1.88
C SER A 125 11.29 5.44 1.51
N PRO A 126 12.54 5.04 1.22
CA PRO A 126 12.91 3.63 1.06
C PRO A 126 12.45 2.75 2.24
N GLU A 127 12.52 3.28 3.45
CA GLU A 127 12.10 2.63 4.70
C GLU A 127 10.60 2.38 4.72
N ALA A 128 9.79 3.39 4.37
CA ALA A 128 8.33 3.25 4.26
C ALA A 128 7.93 2.20 3.21
N HIS A 129 8.62 2.18 2.07
CA HIS A 129 8.42 1.15 1.04
C HIS A 129 8.79 -0.25 1.54
N LYS A 130 9.90 -0.38 2.28
CA LYS A 130 10.31 -1.65 2.87
C LYS A 130 9.30 -2.12 3.91
N ALA A 131 8.82 -1.23 4.78
CA ALA A 131 7.80 -1.54 5.78
C ALA A 131 6.49 -2.01 5.12
N GLN A 132 6.06 -1.35 4.03
CA GLN A 132 4.90 -1.78 3.26
C GLN A 132 5.09 -3.17 2.64
N SER A 133 6.28 -3.46 2.11
CA SER A 133 6.61 -4.79 1.56
C SER A 133 6.55 -5.87 2.63
N VAL A 134 7.10 -5.61 3.82
CA VAL A 134 7.05 -6.54 4.96
C VAL A 134 5.61 -6.81 5.38
N ARG A 135 4.75 -5.78 5.43
CA ARG A 135 3.31 -5.96 5.73
C ARG A 135 2.59 -6.80 4.68
N GLY A 136 2.95 -6.64 3.40
CA GLY A 136 2.44 -7.47 2.30
C GLY A 136 2.77 -8.94 2.53
N GLN A 137 4.06 -9.23 2.72
CA GLN A 137 4.55 -10.57 3.00
C GLN A 137 3.92 -11.19 4.25
N MET A 138 3.82 -10.44 5.36
CA MET A 138 3.15 -10.90 6.57
C MET A 138 1.69 -11.30 6.31
N GLY A 139 0.99 -10.53 5.47
CA GLY A 139 -0.36 -10.86 5.05
C GLY A 139 -0.41 -12.19 4.32
N GLU A 140 0.44 -12.37 3.31
CA GLU A 140 0.54 -13.62 2.53
C GLU A 140 0.89 -14.82 3.41
N GLU A 141 1.87 -14.70 4.31
CA GLU A 141 2.26 -15.75 5.27
C GLU A 141 1.10 -16.20 6.16
N ILE A 142 0.22 -15.27 6.59
CA ILE A 142 -0.97 -15.61 7.38
C ILE A 142 -1.96 -16.45 6.54
N ILE A 143 -2.18 -16.10 5.27
CA ILE A 143 -3.05 -16.88 4.37
C ILE A 143 -2.47 -18.26 4.16
N GLU A 144 -1.16 -18.36 3.87
CA GLU A 144 -0.47 -19.62 3.65
C GLU A 144 -0.60 -20.56 4.85
N LYS A 145 -0.34 -20.06 6.07
CA LYS A 145 -0.52 -20.84 7.30
C LYS A 145 -1.96 -21.30 7.50
N TRP A 146 -2.93 -20.46 7.16
CA TRP A 146 -4.34 -20.83 7.23
C TRP A 146 -4.70 -21.93 6.22
N LEU A 147 -4.21 -21.85 4.98
CA LEU A 147 -4.42 -22.87 3.96
C LEU A 147 -3.81 -24.21 4.38
N LEU A 148 -2.58 -24.20 4.89
CA LEU A 148 -1.91 -25.40 5.42
C LEU A 148 -2.65 -25.99 6.62
N TYR A 149 -3.11 -25.16 7.56
CA TYR A 149 -3.92 -25.61 8.70
C TYR A 149 -5.25 -26.24 8.28
N LYS A 150 -5.82 -25.80 7.15
CA LYS A 150 -7.04 -26.36 6.56
C LYS A 150 -6.78 -27.56 5.66
N GLU A 151 -5.53 -27.99 5.52
CA GLU A 151 -5.11 -29.08 4.63
C GLU A 151 -5.55 -28.84 3.17
N LEU A 152 -5.50 -27.59 2.73
CA LEU A 152 -5.83 -27.20 1.35
C LEU A 152 -4.59 -27.22 0.48
N GLU A 153 -4.73 -27.76 -0.73
CA GLU A 153 -3.70 -27.73 -1.77
C GLU A 153 -3.82 -26.42 -2.56
N PHE A 154 -2.68 -25.77 -2.81
CA PHE A 154 -2.60 -24.49 -3.49
C PHE A 154 -1.24 -24.27 -4.15
N SER A 155 -1.19 -23.34 -5.10
CA SER A 155 0.01 -22.79 -5.71
C SER A 155 0.18 -21.32 -5.30
N THR A 156 1.39 -20.92 -4.93
CA THR A 156 1.76 -19.53 -4.62
C THR A 156 2.00 -18.72 -5.89
N GLU A 157 2.12 -17.40 -5.76
CA GLU A 157 2.50 -16.53 -6.88
C GLU A 157 3.83 -16.96 -7.53
N GLU A 158 4.80 -17.40 -6.73
CA GLU A 158 6.11 -17.89 -7.21
C GLU A 158 5.94 -19.15 -8.07
N ASP A 159 5.17 -20.13 -7.59
CA ASP A 159 4.88 -21.37 -8.32
C ASP A 159 4.22 -21.09 -9.67
N LEU A 160 3.23 -20.19 -9.69
CA LEU A 160 2.49 -19.83 -10.91
C LEU A 160 3.39 -19.10 -11.92
N ARG A 161 4.30 -18.24 -11.44
CA ARG A 161 5.28 -17.56 -12.30
C ARG A 161 6.29 -18.52 -12.90
N ASP A 162 6.73 -19.53 -12.14
CA ASP A 162 7.61 -20.59 -12.64
C ASP A 162 6.92 -21.45 -13.71
N MET A 163 5.59 -21.58 -13.64
CA MET A 163 4.77 -22.17 -14.71
C MET A 163 4.56 -21.25 -15.93
N GLY A 164 5.14 -20.04 -15.93
CA GLY A 164 5.10 -19.09 -17.04
C GLY A 164 3.86 -18.20 -17.06
N MET A 165 3.10 -18.13 -15.97
CA MET A 165 1.89 -17.31 -15.88
C MET A 165 2.27 -15.84 -15.62
N GLN A 166 1.62 -14.91 -16.34
CA GLN A 166 1.98 -13.48 -16.27
C GLN A 166 1.16 -12.69 -15.24
N LYS A 167 -0.08 -13.09 -15.00
CA LYS A 167 -0.99 -12.45 -14.05
C LYS A 167 -1.52 -13.50 -13.10
N THR A 168 -1.02 -13.43 -11.89
CA THR A 168 -1.13 -14.48 -10.87
C THR A 168 -1.78 -13.87 -9.63
N PRO A 169 -2.80 -14.51 -9.05
CA PRO A 169 -3.19 -14.19 -7.69
C PRO A 169 -2.06 -14.61 -6.73
N ASP A 170 -2.12 -14.12 -5.48
CA ASP A 170 -1.15 -14.54 -4.45
C ASP A 170 -1.26 -16.04 -4.15
N PHE A 171 -2.48 -16.58 -4.19
CA PHE A 171 -2.75 -18.02 -4.04
C PHE A 171 -3.81 -18.49 -5.03
N LEU A 172 -3.54 -19.58 -5.74
CA LEU A 172 -4.51 -20.34 -6.54
C LEU A 172 -4.76 -21.69 -5.87
N LEU A 173 -6.01 -22.04 -5.61
CA LEU A 173 -6.39 -23.29 -4.96
C LEU A 173 -6.54 -24.40 -6.00
N ASP A 174 -6.07 -25.59 -5.67
CA ASP A 174 -6.21 -26.77 -6.54
C ASP A 174 -7.67 -27.23 -6.63
N LYS A 175 -8.42 -27.03 -5.55
CA LYS A 175 -9.86 -27.28 -5.46
C LYS A 175 -10.56 -26.07 -4.86
N PRO A 176 -11.75 -25.73 -5.36
CA PRO A 176 -12.48 -24.59 -4.84
C PRO A 176 -12.96 -24.84 -3.41
N ILE A 177 -13.12 -23.75 -2.65
CA ILE A 177 -13.71 -23.76 -1.30
C ILE A 177 -14.91 -22.83 -1.26
N TYR A 178 -15.82 -23.05 -0.32
CA TYR A 178 -16.99 -22.19 -0.12
C TYR A 178 -16.72 -21.15 0.98
N VAL A 179 -16.89 -19.88 0.63
CA VAL A 179 -16.89 -18.74 1.55
C VAL A 179 -18.21 -18.00 1.39
N ASP A 180 -19.03 -17.99 2.44
CA ASP A 180 -20.35 -17.35 2.44
C ASP A 180 -21.22 -17.79 1.25
N ASP A 181 -21.29 -19.11 1.05
CA ASP A 181 -21.99 -19.79 -0.04
C ASP A 181 -21.48 -19.47 -1.45
N VAL A 182 -20.33 -18.78 -1.57
CA VAL A 182 -19.65 -18.51 -2.83
C VAL A 182 -18.47 -19.45 -2.98
N GLU A 183 -18.43 -20.16 -4.11
CA GLU A 183 -17.30 -20.99 -4.50
C GLU A 183 -16.13 -20.09 -4.96
N ILE A 184 -14.97 -20.21 -4.33
CA ILE A 184 -13.76 -19.44 -4.66
C ILE A 184 -12.61 -20.37 -5.04
N LEU A 185 -11.78 -19.96 -6.01
CA LEU A 185 -10.62 -20.71 -6.49
C LEU A 185 -9.29 -19.96 -6.30
N TRP A 186 -9.31 -18.67 -5.99
CA TRP A 186 -8.09 -17.90 -5.74
C TRP A 186 -8.26 -16.91 -4.59
N ILE A 187 -7.14 -16.55 -3.96
CA ILE A 187 -7.09 -15.59 -2.86
C ILE A 187 -6.02 -14.54 -3.16
N GLU A 188 -6.37 -13.27 -2.97
CA GLU A 188 -5.44 -12.15 -3.05
C GLU A 188 -5.33 -11.42 -1.69
N SER A 189 -4.10 -11.24 -1.24
CA SER A 189 -3.69 -10.51 -0.05
C SER A 189 -3.43 -9.03 -0.36
N LYS A 190 -4.12 -8.12 0.34
CA LYS A 190 -3.89 -6.67 0.23
C LYS A 190 -3.62 -6.07 1.60
N ALA A 191 -2.35 -5.76 1.88
CA ALA A 191 -1.92 -5.05 3.09
C ALA A 191 -2.23 -3.54 3.04
N MET A 192 -3.50 -3.21 2.81
CA MET A 192 -4.02 -1.83 2.76
C MET A 192 -5.50 -1.79 3.14
N PHE A 193 -6.04 -0.58 3.30
CA PHE A 193 -7.48 -0.37 3.48
C PHE A 193 -8.20 -0.35 2.12
N GLY A 194 -9.28 -1.12 2.00
CA GLY A 194 -10.11 -1.17 0.78
C GLY A 194 -11.11 -0.03 0.72
N ASP A 195 -10.82 1.03 -0.05
CA ASP A 195 -11.79 2.08 -0.39
C ASP A 195 -12.31 1.93 -1.83
N GLU A 196 -13.37 2.67 -2.19
CA GLU A 196 -13.98 2.61 -3.53
C GLU A 196 -12.97 2.88 -4.65
N ARG A 197 -12.04 3.81 -4.43
CA ARG A 197 -11.10 4.27 -5.46
C ARG A 197 -10.00 3.24 -5.73
N GLU A 198 -9.33 2.78 -4.69
CA GLU A 198 -8.25 1.80 -4.82
C GLU A 198 -8.83 0.43 -5.18
N HIS A 199 -10.01 0.05 -4.65
CA HIS A 199 -10.70 -1.15 -5.09
C HIS A 199 -10.99 -1.13 -6.60
N ALA A 200 -11.58 -0.04 -7.11
CA ALA A 200 -11.82 0.11 -8.55
C ALA A 200 -10.51 0.10 -9.39
N HIS A 201 -9.41 0.62 -8.82
CA HIS A 201 -8.10 0.57 -9.46
C HIS A 201 -7.60 -0.88 -9.61
N TYR A 202 -7.62 -1.66 -8.54
CA TYR A 202 -7.19 -3.05 -8.56
C TYR A 202 -8.13 -3.94 -9.36
N LEU A 203 -9.44 -3.71 -9.29
CA LEU A 203 -10.42 -4.39 -10.13
C LEU A 203 -10.04 -4.33 -11.60
N LYS A 204 -9.78 -3.12 -12.09
CA LYS A 204 -9.39 -2.88 -13.50
C LYS A 204 -8.00 -3.43 -13.86
N LYS A 205 -7.06 -3.47 -12.91
CA LYS A 205 -5.65 -3.79 -13.19
C LYS A 205 -5.30 -5.26 -12.96
N GLN A 206 -5.99 -5.92 -12.04
CA GLN A 206 -5.65 -7.24 -11.50
C GLN A 206 -6.90 -8.14 -11.46
N PHE A 207 -7.89 -7.83 -10.62
CA PHE A 207 -8.93 -8.81 -10.26
C PHE A 207 -9.79 -9.27 -11.43
N GLN A 208 -10.09 -8.40 -12.40
CA GLN A 208 -10.82 -8.81 -13.63
C GLN A 208 -10.06 -9.86 -14.44
N TYR A 209 -8.72 -9.85 -14.42
CA TYR A 209 -7.92 -10.85 -15.10
C TYR A 209 -7.97 -12.18 -14.35
N TYR A 210 -7.85 -12.15 -13.03
CA TYR A 210 -7.94 -13.35 -12.21
C TYR A 210 -9.31 -13.99 -12.33
N GLN A 211 -10.37 -13.19 -12.31
CA GLN A 211 -11.73 -13.68 -12.51
C GLN A 211 -11.93 -14.34 -13.86
N ARG A 212 -11.37 -13.74 -14.92
CA ARG A 212 -11.47 -14.29 -16.27
C ARG A 212 -10.68 -15.59 -16.43
N ASP A 213 -9.49 -15.66 -15.84
CA ASP A 213 -8.54 -16.75 -16.08
C ASP A 213 -8.72 -17.91 -15.08
N TYR A 214 -9.22 -17.64 -13.87
CA TYR A 214 -9.33 -18.58 -12.75
C TYR A 214 -10.74 -18.68 -12.13
N GLY A 215 -11.73 -17.92 -12.63
CA GLY A 215 -13.07 -17.91 -12.06
C GLY A 215 -13.17 -17.08 -10.77
N THR A 216 -14.18 -17.33 -9.95
CA THR A 216 -14.44 -16.53 -8.74
C THR A 216 -13.34 -16.70 -7.70
N GLY A 217 -12.98 -15.62 -7.00
CA GLY A 217 -12.02 -15.66 -5.91
C GLY A 217 -12.37 -14.74 -4.75
N MET A 218 -11.39 -14.54 -3.88
CA MET A 218 -11.50 -13.74 -2.66
C MET A 218 -10.36 -12.73 -2.54
N VAL A 219 -10.67 -11.51 -2.12
CA VAL A 219 -9.66 -10.49 -1.78
C VAL A 219 -9.74 -10.22 -0.28
N ILE A 220 -8.59 -10.28 0.40
CA ILE A 220 -8.43 -9.93 1.80
C ILE A 220 -7.79 -8.54 1.92
N TYR A 221 -8.56 -7.55 2.39
CA TYR A 221 -8.01 -6.25 2.81
C TYR A 221 -7.67 -6.31 4.30
N TRP A 222 -6.38 -6.46 4.63
CA TRP A 222 -5.94 -6.70 6.01
C TRP A 222 -6.39 -5.61 6.98
N TYR A 223 -6.32 -4.35 6.56
CA TYR A 223 -6.70 -3.21 7.40
C TYR A 223 -8.19 -2.86 7.32
N GLY A 224 -9.02 -3.74 6.77
CA GLY A 224 -10.45 -3.51 6.60
C GLY A 224 -10.81 -2.85 5.27
N HIS A 225 -12.10 -2.73 5.03
CA HIS A 225 -12.65 -2.13 3.82
C HIS A 225 -13.95 -1.39 4.09
N ILE A 226 -14.36 -0.53 3.15
CA ILE A 226 -15.67 0.13 3.20
C ILE A 226 -16.78 -0.91 2.98
N ASP A 227 -17.84 -0.81 3.76
CA ASP A 227 -19.02 -1.66 3.60
C ASP A 227 -19.70 -1.37 2.24
N GLY A 228 -20.13 -2.42 1.54
CA GLY A 228 -20.80 -2.29 0.25
C GLY A 228 -19.86 -2.21 -0.96
N LEU A 229 -18.54 -2.40 -0.80
CA LEU A 229 -17.68 -2.75 -1.92
C LEU A 229 -18.14 -4.08 -2.53
N THR A 230 -18.20 -4.13 -3.86
CA THR A 230 -18.63 -5.32 -4.60
C THR A 230 -17.71 -5.58 -5.78
N MET A 231 -17.58 -6.86 -6.13
CA MET A 231 -16.71 -7.31 -7.21
C MET A 231 -17.32 -8.50 -7.95
N GLU A 232 -18.35 -8.26 -8.77
CA GLU A 232 -18.93 -9.23 -9.73
C GLU A 232 -18.82 -10.72 -9.34
N GLY A 233 -19.40 -11.10 -8.20
CA GLY A 233 -19.44 -12.50 -7.72
C GLY A 233 -18.28 -12.94 -6.82
N ASN A 234 -17.17 -12.20 -6.79
CA ASN A 234 -16.05 -12.45 -5.88
C ASN A 234 -16.35 -11.99 -4.46
N VAL A 235 -15.62 -12.58 -3.52
CA VAL A 235 -15.74 -12.30 -2.10
C VAL A 235 -14.72 -11.24 -1.67
N ILE A 236 -15.15 -10.26 -0.88
CA ILE A 236 -14.27 -9.28 -0.25
C ILE A 236 -14.34 -9.50 1.26
N ARG A 237 -13.21 -9.80 1.89
CA ARG A 237 -13.11 -9.97 3.34
C ARG A 237 -11.95 -9.13 3.89
N ASP A 238 -11.86 -9.12 5.20
CA ASP A 238 -10.75 -8.54 5.94
C ASP A 238 -10.17 -9.58 6.92
N HIS A 239 -9.28 -9.14 7.80
CA HIS A 239 -8.66 -9.99 8.83
C HIS A 239 -9.67 -10.77 9.70
N ASN A 240 -10.92 -10.31 9.82
CA ASN A 240 -11.93 -10.98 10.64
C ASN A 240 -12.36 -12.32 10.09
N PHE A 241 -12.13 -12.59 8.80
CA PHE A 241 -12.37 -13.89 8.18
C PHE A 241 -11.62 -15.02 8.90
N TYR A 242 -10.44 -14.73 9.43
CA TYR A 242 -9.60 -15.70 10.12
C TYR A 242 -9.92 -15.86 11.61
N ARG A 243 -10.95 -15.18 12.14
CA ARG A 243 -11.38 -15.34 13.54
C ARG A 243 -11.69 -16.81 13.84
N GLY A 244 -11.18 -17.31 14.96
CA GLY A 244 -11.35 -18.71 15.36
C GLY A 244 -10.37 -19.68 14.70
N SER A 245 -9.38 -19.17 13.95
CA SER A 245 -8.20 -19.95 13.53
C SER A 245 -7.28 -20.26 14.71
N THR A 246 -6.11 -20.84 14.44
CA THR A 246 -5.11 -21.17 15.46
C THR A 246 -4.66 -19.93 16.25
N ARG A 247 -4.17 -20.15 17.47
CA ARG A 247 -3.61 -19.07 18.30
C ARG A 247 -2.46 -18.33 17.61
N GLU A 248 -1.65 -19.06 16.85
CA GLU A 248 -0.54 -18.51 16.07
C GLU A 248 -1.05 -17.51 15.02
N ILE A 249 -2.00 -17.93 14.17
CA ILE A 249 -2.62 -17.06 13.14
C ILE A 249 -3.20 -15.80 13.77
N ASN A 250 -3.95 -15.94 14.87
CA ASN A 250 -4.53 -14.77 15.55
C ASN A 250 -3.45 -13.80 16.08
N THR A 251 -2.33 -14.32 16.60
CA THR A 251 -1.22 -13.49 17.10
C THR A 251 -0.52 -12.73 15.97
N GLU A 252 -0.37 -13.35 14.80
CA GLU A 252 0.23 -12.70 13.64
C GLU A 252 -0.67 -11.64 13.03
N ILE A 253 -1.98 -11.87 13.02
CA ILE A 253 -2.97 -10.86 12.64
C ILE A 253 -2.90 -9.67 13.60
N GLU A 254 -2.91 -9.90 14.92
CA GLU A 254 -2.77 -8.81 15.90
C GLU A 254 -1.47 -8.01 15.71
N LYS A 255 -0.37 -8.70 15.41
CA LYS A 255 0.90 -8.05 15.09
C LYS A 255 0.78 -7.20 13.83
N LEU A 256 0.23 -7.74 12.75
CA LEU A 256 0.05 -7.03 11.48
C LEU A 256 -0.81 -5.75 11.66
N LEU A 257 -1.91 -5.85 12.40
CA LEU A 257 -2.86 -4.76 12.62
C LEU A 257 -2.33 -3.65 13.54
N ASN A 258 -1.35 -3.94 14.39
CA ASN A 258 -0.78 -2.97 15.33
C ASN A 258 0.57 -2.38 14.88
N LEU A 259 1.12 -2.80 13.74
CA LEU A 259 2.27 -2.13 13.15
C LEU A 259 1.84 -0.74 12.64
N SER A 260 2.20 0.32 13.38
CA SER A 260 2.14 1.71 12.88
C SER A 260 3.36 2.02 12.00
N LEU A 261 3.31 3.16 11.26
CA LEU A 261 4.25 3.54 10.18
C LEU A 261 5.73 3.29 10.51
#